data_AF-A0A4Q5RF36-F1
#
_entry.id   AF-A0A4Q5RF36-F1
#
_cell.length_a   1.000
_cell.length_b   1.000
_cell.length_c   1.000
_cell.angle_alpha   90.00
_cell.angle_beta   90.00
_cell.angle_gamma   90.00
#
_symmetry.space_group_name_H-M   'P 1'
#
loop_
_entity.id
_entity.type
_entity.pdbx_description
1 polymer ?
#
loop_
_entity_poly.entity_id
_entity_poly.type
_entity_poly.pdbx_seq_one_letter_code
_entity_poly.pdbx_strand_id
1 'polypeptide(L)'
;GKVAMYFYGELSKQPQSIGAFTANGIQQNTAAAKGKGSGLFLNYKTLRNEKIEIKVGLSYTSVANAQNNFKAESAGLTFDQAKTQAQQIWQQELSKIKVEGTNEQDKIKFYTGLYHALLGRGVASDVNGAYPMHGGLTGKLTSTGSSKPEFLNTDAIWGGYWNLTQLWALSYPQMYENFVNTQLQLYKDKGWFADGVANSEFVSGVGTNMVGIAIAGAYQAGIRNYDVNLAYEAVKAGELNWQNRPVGTGKMDVKAFLTHKYSPFLDQDKTDSTGSHFAVSHTLEYSFSAFAAAQMAKALGKNDDYQKLISYSNGWKSVFNPQSKLMQPKKADGTFINKFNPYEPWRGFQEGNAVQY
;
A
#
# COMPACT_ATOMS: atom_id res chain seq x y z
N GLY A 1 2.42 -8.07 13.52
CA GLY A 1 0.96 -8.01 13.55
C GLY A 1 0.38 -9.39 13.51
N LYS A 2 -0.75 -9.56 14.19
CA LYS A 2 -1.62 -10.72 14.08
C LYS A 2 -3.01 -10.17 13.82
N VAL A 3 -3.60 -10.51 12.69
CA VAL A 3 -4.98 -10.16 12.36
C VAL A 3 -5.76 -11.46 12.26
N ALA A 4 -6.94 -11.49 12.89
CA ALA A 4 -7.87 -12.59 12.72
C ALA A 4 -8.70 -12.35 11.47
N MET A 5 -8.85 -13.38 10.63
CA MET A 5 -9.84 -13.41 9.57
C MET A 5 -11.08 -14.14 10.10
N TYR A 6 -12.19 -13.43 10.21
CA TYR A 6 -13.49 -13.97 10.57
C TYR A 6 -14.29 -14.25 9.30
N PHE A 7 -15.13 -15.27 9.35
CA PHE A 7 -16.02 -15.59 8.24
C PHE A 7 -17.42 -15.99 8.76
N TYR A 8 -18.42 -15.77 7.91
CA TYR A 8 -19.78 -16.26 8.07
C TYR A 8 -20.21 -16.86 6.73
N GLY A 9 -20.86 -18.03 6.74
CA GLY A 9 -21.27 -18.66 5.49
C GLY A 9 -22.58 -19.41 5.55
N GLU A 10 -23.22 -19.51 4.39
CA GLU A 10 -24.46 -20.25 4.16
C GLU A 10 -24.24 -21.33 3.11
N LEU A 11 -24.87 -22.48 3.32
CA LEU A 11 -24.85 -23.63 2.43
C LEU A 11 -26.21 -23.73 1.73
N SER A 12 -26.24 -23.99 0.42
CA SER A 12 -27.50 -24.16 -0.30
C SER A 12 -28.27 -25.43 0.08
N LYS A 13 -27.59 -26.38 0.73
CA LYS A 13 -28.14 -27.65 1.22
C LYS A 13 -27.54 -27.97 2.58
N GLN A 14 -28.35 -28.53 3.48
CA GLN A 14 -27.84 -29.05 4.74
C GLN A 14 -27.01 -30.34 4.52
N PRO A 15 -25.83 -30.47 5.14
CA PRO A 15 -25.05 -31.70 5.09
C PRO A 15 -25.77 -32.84 5.83
N GLN A 16 -25.56 -34.07 5.37
CA GLN A 16 -26.08 -35.27 6.04
C GLN A 16 -25.36 -35.51 7.37
N SER A 17 -24.07 -35.21 7.44
CA SER A 17 -23.29 -35.20 8.68
C SER A 17 -22.15 -34.19 8.60
N ILE A 18 -21.72 -33.73 9.77
CA ILE A 18 -20.60 -32.80 9.94
C ILE A 18 -19.57 -33.49 10.81
N GLY A 19 -18.29 -33.36 10.47
CA GLY A 19 -17.22 -33.67 11.39
C GLY A 19 -16.18 -32.57 11.43
N ALA A 20 -15.31 -32.66 12.42
CA ALA A 20 -14.30 -31.67 12.72
C ALA A 20 -12.92 -32.31 12.69
N PHE A 21 -11.90 -31.54 12.36
CA PHE A 21 -10.51 -31.99 12.43
C PHE A 21 -9.64 -30.92 13.07
N THR A 22 -8.55 -31.37 13.68
CA THR A 22 -7.45 -30.55 14.21
C THR A 22 -6.13 -31.25 13.90
N ALA A 23 -4.98 -30.64 14.26
CA ALA A 23 -3.70 -31.32 14.18
C ALA A 23 -3.64 -32.65 14.97
N ASN A 24 -4.52 -32.86 15.95
CA ASN A 24 -4.55 -34.05 16.80
C ASN A 24 -5.45 -35.17 16.25
N GLY A 25 -6.13 -34.96 15.11
CA GLY A 25 -6.97 -35.97 14.47
C GLY A 25 -8.39 -35.50 14.13
N ILE A 26 -9.23 -36.46 13.77
CA ILE A 26 -10.60 -36.29 13.26
C ILE A 26 -11.62 -36.67 14.33
N GLN A 27 -12.70 -35.89 14.42
CA GLN A 27 -13.86 -36.13 15.26
C GLN A 27 -15.12 -36.18 14.38
N GLN A 28 -15.77 -37.33 14.33
CA GLN A 28 -17.04 -37.51 13.62
C GLN A 28 -18.20 -36.88 14.41
N ASN A 29 -19.23 -36.42 13.71
CA ASN A 29 -20.44 -35.84 14.31
C ASN A 29 -20.17 -34.62 15.22
N THR A 30 -19.13 -33.85 14.92
CA THR A 30 -18.73 -32.65 15.65
C THR A 30 -18.78 -31.44 14.73
N ALA A 31 -19.51 -30.38 15.13
CA ALA A 31 -19.72 -29.17 14.33
C ALA A 31 -18.82 -27.97 14.73
N ALA A 32 -17.81 -28.20 15.57
CA ALA A 32 -16.88 -27.17 16.02
C ALA A 32 -15.47 -27.76 16.23
N ALA A 33 -14.44 -27.01 15.84
CA ALA A 33 -13.05 -27.29 16.18
C ALA A 33 -12.33 -26.02 16.60
N LYS A 34 -11.36 -26.17 17.51
CA LYS A 34 -10.49 -25.09 17.96
C LYS A 34 -9.05 -25.57 18.03
N GLY A 35 -8.11 -24.71 17.63
CA GLY A 35 -6.68 -25.01 17.63
C GLY A 35 -6.02 -24.82 16.27
N LYS A 36 -4.74 -25.15 16.19
CA LYS A 36 -4.00 -25.12 14.91
C LYS A 36 -4.48 -26.27 14.02
N GLY A 37 -4.64 -25.97 12.72
CA GLY A 37 -5.14 -26.94 11.74
C GLY A 37 -6.63 -27.29 11.92
N SER A 38 -7.39 -26.45 12.62
CA SER A 38 -8.83 -26.67 12.80
C SER A 38 -9.63 -26.46 11.53
N GLY A 39 -10.57 -27.36 11.27
CA GLY A 39 -11.55 -27.21 10.20
C GLY A 39 -12.73 -28.16 10.36
N LEU A 40 -13.68 -28.04 9.45
CA LEU A 40 -14.86 -28.92 9.35
C LEU A 40 -14.84 -29.64 8.00
N PHE A 41 -15.35 -30.87 7.97
CA PHE A 41 -15.73 -31.55 6.74
C PHE A 41 -17.24 -31.81 6.76
N LEU A 42 -17.86 -31.64 5.60
CA LEU A 42 -19.30 -31.68 5.42
C LEU A 42 -19.61 -32.84 4.47
N ASN A 43 -20.37 -33.83 4.93
CA ASN A 43 -20.75 -34.98 4.11
C ASN A 43 -22.13 -34.76 3.50
N TYR A 44 -22.25 -34.99 2.19
CA TYR A 44 -23.49 -34.85 1.46
C TYR A 44 -23.84 -36.15 0.73
N LYS A 45 -25.13 -36.47 0.69
CA LYS A 45 -25.69 -37.36 -0.32
C LYS A 45 -26.21 -36.50 -1.46
N THR A 46 -25.69 -36.71 -2.66
CA THR A 46 -26.03 -35.92 -3.85
C THR A 46 -26.59 -36.81 -4.96
N LEU A 47 -27.48 -36.24 -5.77
CA LEU A 47 -27.81 -36.81 -7.07
C LEU A 47 -26.67 -36.56 -8.07
N ARG A 48 -26.70 -37.27 -9.20
CA ARG A 48 -25.77 -37.01 -10.31
C ARG A 48 -25.90 -35.54 -10.75
N ASN A 49 -24.78 -34.82 -10.77
CA ASN A 49 -24.66 -33.41 -11.15
C ASN A 49 -25.39 -32.40 -10.23
N GLU A 50 -25.79 -32.80 -9.02
CA GLU A 50 -26.30 -31.86 -8.04
C GLU A 50 -25.18 -30.92 -7.56
N LYS A 51 -25.45 -29.61 -7.50
CA LYS A 51 -24.50 -28.59 -7.07
C LYS A 51 -24.80 -28.17 -5.62
N ILE A 52 -23.77 -28.09 -4.80
CA ILE A 52 -23.83 -27.50 -3.46
C ILE A 52 -23.12 -26.16 -3.52
N GLU A 53 -23.84 -25.08 -3.26
CA GLU A 53 -23.29 -23.73 -3.26
C GLU A 53 -22.93 -23.32 -1.83
N ILE A 54 -21.82 -22.60 -1.71
CA ILE A 54 -21.32 -22.02 -0.47
C ILE A 54 -21.16 -20.53 -0.72
N LYS A 55 -21.78 -19.72 0.14
CA LYS A 55 -21.59 -18.27 0.14
C LYS A 55 -20.89 -17.90 1.44
N VAL A 56 -19.90 -16.99 1.35
CA VAL A 56 -19.06 -16.62 2.50
C VAL A 56 -18.86 -15.12 2.52
N GLY A 57 -19.17 -14.48 3.65
CA GLY A 57 -18.70 -13.14 3.97
C GLY A 57 -17.45 -13.22 4.84
N LEU A 58 -16.52 -12.31 4.61
CA LEU A 58 -15.23 -12.23 5.32
C LEU A 58 -15.14 -10.92 6.07
N SER A 59 -14.40 -10.88 7.17
CA SER A 59 -14.09 -9.66 7.91
C SER A 59 -12.79 -9.80 8.68
N TYR A 60 -12.00 -8.73 8.72
CA TYR A 60 -10.81 -8.66 9.57
C TYR A 60 -11.10 -8.21 11.01
N THR A 61 -12.35 -7.87 11.35
CA THR A 61 -12.69 -7.22 12.62
C THR A 61 -13.58 -8.07 13.53
N SER A 62 -14.58 -8.77 12.99
CA SER A 62 -15.46 -9.63 13.79
C SER A 62 -16.32 -10.58 12.97
N VAL A 63 -16.86 -11.63 13.62
CA VAL A 63 -17.89 -12.50 13.03
C VAL A 63 -19.16 -11.72 12.68
N ALA A 64 -19.56 -10.75 13.52
CA ALA A 64 -20.73 -9.92 13.26
C ALA A 64 -20.56 -9.09 11.99
N ASN A 65 -19.37 -8.53 11.77
CA ASN A 65 -19.08 -7.81 10.52
C ASN A 65 -18.95 -8.74 9.32
N ALA A 66 -18.40 -9.95 9.47
CA ALA A 66 -18.42 -10.95 8.40
C ALA A 66 -19.86 -11.27 7.95
N GLN A 67 -20.79 -11.38 8.90
CA GLN A 67 -22.21 -11.56 8.62
C GLN A 67 -22.86 -10.31 7.98
N ASN A 68 -22.46 -9.10 8.39
CA ASN A 68 -22.95 -7.86 7.80
C ASN A 68 -22.48 -7.71 6.34
N ASN A 69 -21.20 -7.99 6.06
CA ASN A 69 -20.66 -7.99 4.71
C ASN A 69 -21.38 -9.04 3.84
N PHE A 70 -21.56 -10.26 4.36
CA PHE A 70 -22.35 -11.30 3.71
C PHE A 70 -23.74 -10.80 3.31
N LYS A 71 -24.47 -10.17 4.24
CA LYS A 71 -25.84 -9.68 4.00
C LYS A 71 -25.88 -8.54 2.99
N ALA A 72 -24.89 -7.65 3.02
CA ALA A 72 -24.82 -6.50 2.12
C ALA A 72 -24.46 -6.91 0.68
N GLU A 73 -23.55 -7.88 0.52
CA GLU A 73 -22.91 -8.16 -0.77
C GLU A 73 -23.41 -9.44 -1.44
N SER A 74 -23.97 -10.41 -0.69
CA SER A 74 -24.26 -11.76 -1.19
C SER A 74 -25.66 -12.29 -0.87
N ALA A 75 -26.48 -11.53 -0.14
CA ALA A 75 -27.82 -11.97 0.23
C ALA A 75 -28.70 -12.23 -1.01
N GLY A 76 -29.26 -13.44 -1.10
CA GLY A 76 -30.11 -13.84 -2.21
C GLY A 76 -29.40 -14.08 -3.55
N LEU A 77 -28.08 -13.93 -3.63
CA LEU A 77 -27.32 -14.18 -4.86
C LEU A 77 -27.11 -15.67 -5.13
N THR A 78 -27.34 -16.09 -6.36
CA THR A 78 -26.87 -17.38 -6.88
C THR A 78 -25.45 -17.26 -7.42
N PHE A 79 -24.76 -18.39 -7.62
CA PHE A 79 -23.43 -18.38 -8.23
C PHE A 79 -23.41 -17.69 -9.61
N ASP A 80 -24.39 -17.97 -10.46
CA ASP A 80 -24.45 -17.39 -11.81
C ASP A 80 -24.68 -15.88 -11.77
N GLN A 81 -25.52 -15.39 -10.84
CA GLN A 81 -25.71 -13.95 -10.64
C GLN A 81 -24.42 -13.28 -10.15
N ALA A 82 -23.73 -13.87 -9.17
CA ALA A 82 -22.46 -13.36 -8.68
C ALA A 82 -21.40 -13.29 -9.81
N LYS A 83 -21.33 -14.34 -10.65
CA LYS A 83 -20.45 -14.38 -11.82
C LYS A 83 -20.77 -13.24 -12.79
N THR A 84 -22.04 -13.05 -13.15
CA THR A 84 -22.44 -11.98 -14.09
C THR A 84 -22.15 -10.60 -13.51
N GLN A 85 -22.43 -10.37 -12.23
CA GLN A 85 -22.12 -9.10 -11.57
C GLN A 85 -20.60 -8.82 -11.56
N ALA A 86 -19.78 -9.81 -11.22
CA ALA A 86 -18.33 -9.67 -11.26
C ALA A 86 -17.82 -9.35 -12.69
N GLN A 87 -18.36 -10.00 -13.72
CA GLN A 87 -18.03 -9.70 -15.11
C GLN A 87 -18.42 -8.28 -15.53
N GLN A 88 -19.57 -7.79 -15.07
CA GLN A 88 -20.02 -6.42 -15.33
C GLN A 88 -19.11 -5.39 -14.66
N ILE A 89 -18.72 -5.62 -13.41
CA ILE A 89 -17.76 -4.77 -12.69
C ILE A 89 -16.44 -4.73 -13.44
N TRP A 90 -15.87 -5.88 -13.81
CA TRP A 90 -14.63 -5.91 -14.59
C TRP A 90 -14.76 -5.24 -15.95
N GLN A 91 -15.88 -5.43 -16.65
CA GLN A 91 -16.14 -4.74 -17.91
C GLN A 91 -16.17 -3.22 -17.71
N GLN A 92 -16.87 -2.74 -16.69
CA GLN A 92 -16.93 -1.31 -16.37
C GLN A 92 -15.54 -0.75 -16.07
N GLU A 93 -14.78 -1.40 -15.18
CA GLU A 93 -13.46 -0.95 -14.77
C GLU A 93 -12.46 -0.95 -15.94
N LEU A 94 -12.36 -2.05 -16.69
CA LEU A 94 -11.46 -2.16 -17.83
C LEU A 94 -11.85 -1.23 -18.98
N SER A 95 -13.15 -0.94 -19.16
CA SER A 95 -13.63 -0.07 -20.24
C SER A 95 -13.31 1.42 -20.05
N LYS A 96 -12.84 1.83 -18.87
CA LYS A 96 -12.36 3.21 -18.63
C LYS A 96 -11.20 3.59 -19.54
N ILE A 97 -10.47 2.59 -20.09
CA ILE A 97 -9.47 2.80 -21.13
C ILE A 97 -9.81 1.89 -22.32
N LYS A 98 -10.28 2.50 -23.41
CA LYS A 98 -10.54 1.81 -24.67
C LYS A 98 -9.32 1.85 -25.56
N VAL A 99 -8.86 0.69 -26.01
CA VAL A 99 -7.80 0.56 -27.02
C VAL A 99 -8.37 0.00 -28.33
N GLU A 100 -7.88 0.52 -29.46
CA GLU A 100 -8.28 0.10 -30.80
C GLU A 100 -7.06 -0.45 -31.55
N GLY A 101 -7.29 -1.37 -32.48
CA GLY A 101 -6.23 -2.07 -33.21
C GLY A 101 -6.70 -3.42 -33.77
N THR A 102 -5.99 -3.95 -34.76
CA THR A 102 -6.33 -5.23 -35.40
C THR A 102 -5.63 -6.43 -34.76
N ASN A 103 -4.53 -6.22 -34.02
CA ASN A 103 -3.81 -7.28 -33.32
C ASN A 103 -4.49 -7.65 -31.99
N GLU A 104 -5.00 -8.87 -31.90
CA GLU A 104 -5.65 -9.38 -30.69
C GLU A 104 -4.68 -9.59 -29.54
N GLN A 105 -3.43 -9.99 -29.82
CA GLN A 105 -2.43 -10.25 -28.78
C GLN A 105 -2.05 -8.98 -28.01
N ASP A 106 -2.02 -7.84 -28.70
CA ASP A 106 -1.76 -6.54 -28.06
C ASP A 106 -2.90 -6.15 -27.11
N LYS A 107 -4.16 -6.42 -27.50
CA LYS A 107 -5.32 -6.19 -26.64
C LYS A 107 -5.31 -7.10 -25.41
N ILE A 108 -5.00 -8.39 -25.60
CA ILE A 108 -4.86 -9.35 -24.49
C ILE A 108 -3.80 -8.87 -23.52
N LYS A 109 -2.61 -8.51 -24.01
CA LYS A 109 -1.51 -8.01 -23.18
C LYS A 109 -1.92 -6.75 -22.43
N PHE A 110 -2.55 -5.80 -23.11
CA PHE A 110 -3.00 -4.55 -22.51
C PHE A 110 -4.01 -4.78 -21.38
N TYR A 111 -5.12 -5.47 -21.65
CA TYR A 111 -6.18 -5.69 -20.67
C TYR A 111 -5.74 -6.63 -19.53
N THR A 112 -4.83 -7.56 -19.78
CA THR A 112 -4.21 -8.38 -18.71
C THR A 112 -3.32 -7.52 -17.80
N GLY A 113 -2.52 -6.62 -18.38
CA GLY A 113 -1.72 -5.66 -17.62
C GLY A 113 -2.60 -4.71 -16.78
N LEU A 114 -3.69 -4.20 -17.36
CA LEU A 114 -4.64 -3.36 -16.65
C LEU A 114 -5.33 -4.13 -15.51
N TYR A 115 -5.75 -5.37 -15.75
CA TYR A 115 -6.28 -6.26 -14.69
C TYR A 115 -5.30 -6.40 -13.52
N HIS A 116 -4.02 -6.64 -13.78
CA HIS A 116 -3.00 -6.71 -12.72
C HIS A 116 -2.81 -5.38 -11.98
N ALA A 117 -2.92 -4.24 -12.65
CA ALA A 117 -2.81 -2.93 -12.01
C ALA A 117 -3.99 -2.63 -11.06
N LEU A 118 -5.16 -3.24 -11.30
CA LEU A 118 -6.37 -3.07 -10.50
C LEU A 118 -6.50 -4.09 -9.37
N LEU A 119 -5.74 -5.19 -9.40
CA LEU A 119 -5.78 -6.27 -8.41
C LEU A 119 -5.13 -5.96 -7.06
N GLY A 120 -4.52 -4.78 -6.89
CA GLY A 120 -3.72 -4.41 -5.70
C GLY A 120 -4.39 -4.78 -4.37
N ARG A 121 -3.59 -4.86 -3.28
CA ARG A 121 -4.09 -5.29 -1.97
C ARG A 121 -5.42 -4.58 -1.64
N GLY A 122 -6.46 -5.40 -1.49
CA GLY A 122 -7.84 -4.92 -1.56
C GLY A 122 -8.31 -4.17 -0.33
N VAL A 123 -9.61 -3.89 -0.33
CA VAL A 123 -10.33 -3.28 0.79
C VAL A 123 -10.22 -4.19 2.02
N ALA A 124 -9.80 -3.59 3.15
CA ALA A 124 -9.69 -4.24 4.45
C ALA A 124 -10.72 -3.70 5.46
N SER A 125 -11.49 -2.67 5.11
CA SER A 125 -12.65 -2.25 5.87
C SER A 125 -13.89 -3.08 5.55
N ASP A 126 -14.74 -3.31 6.55
CA ASP A 126 -16.07 -3.85 6.41
C ASP A 126 -17.04 -2.81 5.82
N VAL A 127 -18.23 -3.25 5.37
CA VAL A 127 -19.26 -2.37 4.77
C VAL A 127 -19.75 -1.24 5.70
N ASN A 128 -19.52 -1.37 7.00
CA ASN A 128 -19.83 -0.33 7.99
C ASN A 128 -18.65 0.61 8.31
N GLY A 129 -17.52 0.47 7.61
CA GLY A 129 -16.31 1.24 7.78
C GLY A 129 -15.37 0.75 8.88
N ALA A 130 -15.68 -0.34 9.58
CA ALA A 130 -14.77 -0.93 10.57
C ALA A 130 -13.53 -1.51 9.87
N TYR A 131 -12.33 -1.30 10.41
CA TYR A 131 -11.08 -1.80 9.81
C TYR A 131 -10.17 -2.41 10.89
N PRO A 132 -9.26 -3.33 10.52
CA PRO A 132 -8.33 -3.93 11.47
C PRO A 132 -7.24 -2.91 11.83
N MET A 133 -7.38 -2.27 12.98
CA MET A 133 -6.41 -1.32 13.50
C MET A 133 -5.20 -2.07 14.10
N HIS A 134 -4.08 -1.38 14.20
CA HIS A 134 -2.86 -1.91 14.80
C HIS A 134 -3.09 -2.46 16.23
N GLY A 135 -2.30 -3.47 16.61
CA GLY A 135 -2.41 -4.12 17.92
C GLY A 135 -3.57 -5.12 18.05
N GLY A 136 -4.23 -5.47 16.94
CA GLY A 136 -5.41 -6.37 16.96
C GLY A 136 -6.68 -5.67 17.41
N LEU A 137 -6.70 -4.34 17.37
CA LEU A 137 -7.85 -3.51 17.68
C LEU A 137 -8.72 -3.31 16.44
N THR A 138 -9.91 -2.77 16.62
CA THR A 138 -10.81 -2.39 15.52
C THR A 138 -10.99 -0.89 15.54
N GLY A 139 -10.65 -0.24 14.42
CA GLY A 139 -10.96 1.16 14.17
C GLY A 139 -12.22 1.28 13.32
N LYS A 140 -12.70 2.50 13.12
CA LYS A 140 -13.83 2.78 12.23
C LYS A 140 -13.57 4.06 11.46
N LEU A 141 -13.58 3.97 10.13
CA LEU A 141 -13.50 5.15 9.28
C LEU A 141 -14.74 6.02 9.48
N THR A 142 -14.52 7.32 9.60
CA THR A 142 -15.60 8.31 9.69
C THR A 142 -15.91 8.82 8.29
N SER A 143 -17.16 8.67 7.85
CA SER A 143 -17.63 9.27 6.61
C SER A 143 -17.71 10.79 6.79
N THR A 144 -17.19 11.55 5.83
CA THR A 144 -17.32 13.01 5.82
C THR A 144 -18.09 13.43 4.58
N GLY A 145 -19.24 14.08 4.79
CA GLY A 145 -20.14 14.46 3.69
C GLY A 145 -20.60 13.24 2.87
N SER A 146 -20.46 13.33 1.54
CA SER A 146 -20.78 12.25 0.61
C SER A 146 -19.67 11.21 0.43
N SER A 147 -18.46 11.45 0.99
CA SER A 147 -17.35 10.50 0.90
C SER A 147 -17.48 9.39 1.92
N LYS A 148 -17.38 8.15 1.44
CA LYS A 148 -17.25 6.94 2.26
C LYS A 148 -15.94 6.25 1.87
N PRO A 149 -14.79 6.73 2.38
CA PRO A 149 -13.53 6.12 2.03
C PRO A 149 -13.47 4.68 2.55
N GLU A 150 -12.78 3.84 1.81
CA GLU A 150 -12.46 2.47 2.21
C GLU A 150 -11.05 2.42 2.79
N PHE A 151 -10.85 1.55 3.78
CA PHE A 151 -9.53 1.31 4.34
C PHE A 151 -8.83 0.25 3.50
N LEU A 152 -7.65 0.55 3.00
CA LEU A 152 -6.89 -0.35 2.13
C LEU A 152 -5.80 -1.09 2.89
N ASN A 153 -5.63 -2.38 2.58
CA ASN A 153 -4.36 -3.05 2.81
C ASN A 153 -3.44 -2.66 1.66
N THR A 154 -2.14 -2.39 1.86
CA THR A 154 -1.28 -1.89 0.76
C THR A 154 0.11 -2.50 0.80
N ASP A 155 0.68 -2.80 -0.37
CA ASP A 155 2.12 -3.02 -0.46
C ASP A 155 2.89 -1.73 -0.16
N ALA A 156 4.22 -1.85 0.00
CA ALA A 156 5.09 -0.69 0.07
C ALA A 156 4.95 0.14 -1.22
N ILE A 157 4.62 1.42 -1.08
CA ILE A 157 4.17 2.24 -2.21
C ILE A 157 5.30 2.53 -3.21
N TRP A 158 6.58 2.34 -2.87
CA TRP A 158 7.71 2.62 -3.77
C TRP A 158 7.53 2.04 -5.18
N GLY A 159 7.24 0.74 -5.29
CA GLY A 159 7.05 0.09 -6.60
C GLY A 159 5.78 0.53 -7.33
N GLY A 160 4.72 0.83 -6.56
CA GLY A 160 3.45 1.30 -7.10
C GLY A 160 3.47 2.76 -7.54
N TYR A 161 4.25 3.61 -6.86
CA TYR A 161 4.24 5.06 -7.03
C TYR A 161 4.50 5.47 -8.48
N TRP A 162 5.51 4.85 -9.11
CA TRP A 162 6.01 5.23 -10.43
C TRP A 162 4.98 5.09 -11.56
N ASN A 163 3.97 4.23 -11.41
CA ASN A 163 2.99 3.93 -12.46
C ASN A 163 1.52 3.95 -11.99
N LEU A 164 1.24 3.43 -10.80
CA LEU A 164 -0.15 3.32 -10.31
C LEU A 164 -0.74 4.69 -9.97
N THR A 165 0.06 5.63 -9.46
CA THR A 165 -0.48 6.96 -9.09
C THR A 165 -0.96 7.74 -10.32
N GLN A 166 -0.30 7.61 -11.46
CA GLN A 166 -0.74 8.22 -12.72
C GLN A 166 -2.00 7.54 -13.24
N LEU A 167 -2.06 6.20 -13.20
CA LEU A 167 -3.24 5.45 -13.59
C LEU A 167 -4.45 5.81 -12.71
N TRP A 168 -4.25 5.90 -11.39
CA TRP A 168 -5.28 6.31 -10.45
C TRP A 168 -5.71 7.76 -10.66
N ALA A 169 -4.76 8.69 -10.88
CA ALA A 169 -5.09 10.08 -11.12
C ALA A 169 -5.95 10.28 -12.38
N LEU A 170 -5.66 9.55 -13.46
CA LEU A 170 -6.33 9.71 -14.75
C LEU A 170 -7.64 8.93 -14.86
N SER A 171 -7.66 7.69 -14.37
CA SER A 171 -8.74 6.74 -14.67
C SER A 171 -9.41 6.13 -13.44
N TYR A 172 -8.77 6.14 -12.27
CA TYR A 172 -9.31 5.52 -11.05
C TYR A 172 -9.17 6.42 -9.81
N PRO A 173 -9.68 7.67 -9.82
CA PRO A 173 -9.42 8.65 -8.77
C PRO A 173 -9.98 8.24 -7.41
N GLN A 174 -11.05 7.46 -7.37
CA GLN A 174 -11.61 6.92 -6.11
C GLN A 174 -10.60 6.01 -5.38
N MET A 175 -9.81 5.23 -6.11
CA MET A 175 -8.77 4.39 -5.51
C MET A 175 -7.66 5.25 -4.90
N TYR A 176 -7.29 6.34 -5.59
CA TYR A 176 -6.32 7.29 -5.04
C TYR A 176 -6.86 7.97 -3.78
N GLU A 177 -8.12 8.39 -3.78
CA GLU A 177 -8.79 8.97 -2.62
C GLU A 177 -8.81 8.00 -1.42
N ASN A 178 -9.16 6.73 -1.65
CA ASN A 178 -9.14 5.69 -0.62
C ASN A 178 -7.71 5.47 -0.07
N PHE A 179 -6.69 5.48 -0.93
CA PHE A 179 -5.28 5.40 -0.51
C PHE A 179 -4.88 6.57 0.38
N VAL A 180 -5.21 7.81 -0.01
CA VAL A 180 -4.90 8.99 0.81
C VAL A 180 -5.61 8.91 2.16
N ASN A 181 -6.92 8.64 2.18
CA ASN A 181 -7.68 8.53 3.42
C ASN A 181 -7.16 7.41 4.34
N THR A 182 -6.76 6.26 3.77
CA THR A 182 -6.10 5.18 4.52
C THR A 182 -4.82 5.70 5.20
N GLN A 183 -3.96 6.40 4.47
CA GLN A 183 -2.71 6.94 5.02
C GLN A 183 -2.95 8.03 6.08
N LEU A 184 -3.96 8.88 5.92
CA LEU A 184 -4.35 9.83 6.97
C LEU A 184 -4.88 9.12 8.22
N GLN A 185 -5.65 8.05 8.07
CA GLN A 185 -6.10 7.27 9.22
C GLN A 185 -4.94 6.60 9.94
N LEU A 186 -3.99 6.01 9.21
CA LEU A 186 -2.76 5.44 9.78
C LEU A 186 -1.92 6.50 10.51
N TYR A 187 -1.85 7.71 9.97
CA TYR A 187 -1.20 8.84 10.62
C TYR A 187 -1.89 9.24 11.92
N LYS A 188 -3.24 9.28 11.96
CA LYS A 188 -3.99 9.52 13.20
C LYS A 188 -3.74 8.43 14.24
N ASP A 189 -3.71 7.17 13.81
CA ASP A 189 -3.60 6.02 14.70
C ASP A 189 -2.18 5.83 15.26
N LYS A 190 -1.13 6.15 14.48
CA LYS A 190 0.27 5.83 14.81
C LYS A 190 1.28 6.97 14.62
N GLY A 191 0.84 8.15 14.22
CA GLY A 191 1.67 9.35 14.07
C GLY A 191 2.56 9.37 12.81
N TRP A 192 2.46 8.38 11.93
CA TRP A 192 3.27 8.27 10.71
C TRP A 192 2.50 7.63 9.56
N PHE A 193 2.87 7.97 8.33
CA PHE A 193 2.49 7.19 7.16
C PHE A 193 3.14 5.81 7.20
N ALA A 194 2.43 4.83 6.66
CA ALA A 194 2.95 3.50 6.44
C ALA A 194 3.51 3.42 5.02
N ASP A 195 4.77 3.01 4.83
CA ASP A 195 5.28 2.76 3.47
C ASP A 195 4.40 1.71 2.77
N GLY A 196 4.05 0.64 3.50
CA GLY A 196 2.92 -0.25 3.24
C GLY A 196 2.30 -0.78 4.53
N VAL A 197 1.17 -1.46 4.42
CA VAL A 197 0.47 -2.12 5.54
C VAL A 197 0.28 -3.59 5.24
N ALA A 198 0.70 -4.46 6.17
CA ALA A 198 0.39 -5.88 6.10
C ALA A 198 0.01 -6.40 7.49
N ASN A 199 -1.14 -7.08 7.60
CA ASN A 199 -1.68 -7.56 8.87
C ASN A 199 -1.70 -6.44 9.94
N SER A 200 -2.16 -5.25 9.54
CA SER A 200 -2.25 -4.05 10.39
C SER A 200 -0.92 -3.58 11.00
N GLU A 201 0.19 -3.94 10.36
CA GLU A 201 1.53 -3.43 10.67
C GLU A 201 2.11 -2.65 9.53
N PHE A 202 2.97 -1.70 9.90
CA PHE A 202 3.84 -1.05 8.95
C PHE A 202 4.84 -2.05 8.40
N VAL A 203 4.92 -2.10 7.08
CA VAL A 203 5.93 -2.84 6.33
C VAL A 203 6.60 -1.88 5.38
N SER A 204 7.88 -2.11 5.12
CA SER A 204 8.70 -1.26 4.26
C SER A 204 9.48 -2.17 3.34
N GLY A 205 9.49 -1.81 2.06
CA GLY A 205 10.34 -2.45 1.05
C GLY A 205 11.66 -1.69 0.96
N VAL A 206 11.79 -0.87 -0.09
CA VAL A 206 12.96 -0.01 -0.34
C VAL A 206 13.27 0.90 0.84
N GLY A 207 12.24 1.38 1.55
CA GLY A 207 12.43 2.15 2.79
C GLY A 207 12.71 3.61 2.56
N THR A 208 12.42 4.14 1.38
CA THR A 208 12.44 5.57 1.10
C THR A 208 11.10 6.27 1.27
N ASN A 209 10.01 5.52 1.46
CA ASN A 209 8.63 5.98 1.67
C ASN A 209 8.17 7.08 0.70
N MET A 210 7.50 6.66 -0.38
CA MET A 210 6.92 7.54 -1.40
C MET A 210 5.48 8.00 -1.08
N VAL A 211 4.96 7.79 0.13
CA VAL A 211 3.57 8.18 0.46
C VAL A 211 3.39 9.70 0.40
N GLY A 212 4.35 10.46 0.93
CA GLY A 212 4.24 11.92 0.98
C GLY A 212 4.14 12.54 -0.42
N ILE A 213 4.92 12.02 -1.37
CA ILE A 213 4.86 12.43 -2.78
C ILE A 213 3.58 11.97 -3.47
N ALA A 214 3.07 10.77 -3.16
CA ALA A 214 1.77 10.33 -3.65
C ALA A 214 0.63 11.26 -3.16
N ILE A 215 0.62 11.68 -1.90
CA ILE A 215 -0.41 12.59 -1.36
C ILE A 215 -0.30 13.98 -1.99
N ALA A 216 0.92 14.51 -2.12
CA ALA A 216 1.14 15.78 -2.83
C ALA A 216 0.68 15.70 -4.29
N GLY A 217 0.95 14.56 -4.97
CA GLY A 217 0.48 14.29 -6.33
C GLY A 217 -1.04 14.30 -6.46
N ALA A 218 -1.76 13.60 -5.57
CA ALA A 218 -3.22 13.61 -5.53
C ALA A 218 -3.77 15.03 -5.40
N TYR A 219 -3.20 15.81 -4.48
CA TYR A 219 -3.59 17.21 -4.28
C TYR A 219 -3.40 18.04 -5.55
N GLN A 220 -2.27 17.90 -6.25
CA GLN A 220 -2.01 18.64 -7.48
C GLN A 220 -2.89 18.19 -8.65
N ALA A 221 -3.29 16.92 -8.68
CA ALA A 221 -4.24 16.37 -9.65
C ALA A 221 -5.70 16.77 -9.37
N GLY A 222 -5.98 17.49 -8.27
CA GLY A 222 -7.33 17.92 -7.90
C GLY A 222 -8.14 16.87 -7.11
N ILE A 223 -7.53 15.73 -6.77
CA ILE A 223 -8.14 14.71 -5.91
C ILE A 223 -7.90 15.16 -4.46
N ARG A 224 -8.91 15.79 -3.84
CA ARG A 224 -8.77 16.50 -2.55
C ARG A 224 -9.88 16.20 -1.54
N ASN A 225 -10.63 15.12 -1.75
CA ASN A 225 -11.74 14.74 -0.89
C ASN A 225 -11.25 14.01 0.38
N TYR A 226 -10.51 14.76 1.19
CA TYR A 226 -9.87 14.35 2.45
C TYR A 226 -9.47 15.59 3.24
N ASP A 227 -9.01 15.41 4.48
CA ASP A 227 -8.50 16.51 5.29
C ASP A 227 -7.14 17.01 4.75
N VAL A 228 -7.19 18.04 3.91
CA VAL A 228 -6.01 18.64 3.26
C VAL A 228 -5.00 19.20 4.27
N ASN A 229 -5.47 19.75 5.39
CA ASN A 229 -4.58 20.33 6.40
C ASN A 229 -3.80 19.24 7.12
N LEU A 230 -4.50 18.20 7.57
CA LEU A 230 -3.86 17.02 8.16
C LEU A 230 -2.93 16.32 7.15
N ALA A 231 -3.35 16.21 5.89
CA ALA A 231 -2.53 15.64 4.84
C ALA A 231 -1.20 16.39 4.69
N TYR A 232 -1.25 17.71 4.65
CA TYR A 232 -0.03 18.51 4.55
C TYR A 232 0.85 18.39 5.82
N GLU A 233 0.24 18.42 7.01
CA GLU A 233 0.97 18.23 8.27
C GLU A 233 1.75 16.90 8.27
N ALA A 234 1.09 15.81 7.89
CA ALA A 234 1.68 14.49 7.82
C ALA A 234 2.76 14.37 6.73
N VAL A 235 2.53 14.95 5.54
CA VAL A 235 3.55 15.06 4.46
C VAL A 235 4.79 15.78 4.97
N LYS A 236 4.62 16.95 5.58
CA LYS A 236 5.73 17.74 6.14
C LYS A 236 6.47 16.97 7.24
N ALA A 237 5.75 16.28 8.12
CA ALA A 237 6.35 15.45 9.17
C ALA A 237 7.19 14.31 8.57
N GLY A 238 6.71 13.67 7.49
CA GLY A 238 7.44 12.64 6.76
C GLY A 238 8.79 13.10 6.20
N GLU A 239 8.89 14.37 5.80
CA GLU A 239 10.13 14.97 5.26
C GLU A 239 11.06 15.53 6.33
N LEU A 240 10.50 16.10 7.41
CA LEU A 240 11.28 16.93 8.35
C LEU A 240 11.45 16.33 9.75
N ASN A 241 10.72 15.27 10.09
CA ASN A 241 10.83 14.60 11.39
C ASN A 241 11.48 13.21 11.27
N TRP A 242 12.29 12.87 12.27
CA TRP A 242 13.02 11.61 12.41
C TRP A 242 12.91 11.00 13.81
N GLN A 243 12.40 11.75 14.79
CA GLN A 243 12.38 11.32 16.18
C GLN A 243 11.30 10.26 16.39
N ASN A 244 11.64 9.19 17.11
CA ASN A 244 10.73 8.08 17.42
C ASN A 244 10.04 7.47 16.18
N ARG A 245 10.71 7.52 15.02
CA ARG A 245 10.21 6.98 13.76
C ARG A 245 10.19 5.44 13.82
N PRO A 246 9.01 4.79 13.74
CA PRO A 246 8.92 3.33 13.82
C PRO A 246 9.53 2.64 12.60
N VAL A 247 10.08 1.44 12.80
CA VAL A 247 10.45 0.55 11.69
C VAL A 247 9.23 0.26 10.83
N GLY A 248 9.41 0.16 9.51
CA GLY A 248 8.33 -0.04 8.55
C GLY A 248 7.73 1.25 7.98
N THR A 249 8.09 2.42 8.52
CA THR A 249 7.68 3.72 7.95
C THR A 249 8.61 4.23 6.84
N GLY A 250 9.74 3.57 6.57
CA GLY A 250 10.78 4.10 5.69
C GLY A 250 11.45 5.37 6.23
N LYS A 251 12.34 5.98 5.44
CA LYS A 251 13.26 7.10 5.74
C LYS A 251 13.96 7.06 7.11
N MET A 252 14.56 5.92 7.45
CA MET A 252 15.28 5.75 8.73
C MET A 252 16.52 6.65 8.85
N ASP A 253 17.07 7.11 7.73
CA ASP A 253 18.24 7.98 7.59
C ASP A 253 17.88 9.44 7.28
N VAL A 254 16.60 9.83 7.39
CA VAL A 254 16.18 11.21 7.10
C VAL A 254 16.89 12.24 7.99
N LYS A 255 17.29 11.88 9.22
CA LYS A 255 18.12 12.73 10.09
C LYS A 255 19.45 13.12 9.42
N ALA A 256 20.14 12.13 8.83
CA ALA A 256 21.39 12.36 8.14
C ALA A 256 21.16 13.22 6.88
N PHE A 257 20.12 12.92 6.11
CA PHE A 257 19.73 13.73 4.96
C PHE A 257 19.44 15.19 5.32
N LEU A 258 18.72 15.44 6.41
CA LEU A 258 18.42 16.81 6.87
C LEU A 258 19.66 17.56 7.35
N THR A 259 20.67 16.84 7.87
CA THR A 259 21.93 17.39 8.39
C THR A 259 22.90 17.70 7.25
N HIS A 260 23.11 16.76 6.32
CA HIS A 260 24.13 16.86 5.28
C HIS A 260 23.58 17.35 3.93
N LYS A 261 22.25 17.44 3.77
CA LYS A 261 21.56 17.65 2.47
C LYS A 261 21.77 16.49 1.48
N TYR A 262 22.20 15.33 1.97
CA TYR A 262 22.25 14.04 1.27
C TYR A 262 22.35 12.93 2.33
N SER A 263 22.00 11.69 1.98
CA SER A 263 22.23 10.55 2.87
C SER A 263 23.69 10.08 2.73
N PRO A 264 24.50 10.07 3.80
CA PRO A 264 25.86 9.56 3.73
C PRO A 264 25.93 8.05 3.47
N PHE A 265 26.90 7.62 2.66
CA PHE A 265 27.16 6.22 2.37
C PHE A 265 27.76 5.50 3.59
N LEU A 266 27.22 4.31 3.87
CA LEU A 266 27.75 3.38 4.85
C LEU A 266 28.27 2.12 4.15
N ASP A 267 29.52 1.72 4.47
CA ASP A 267 30.11 0.49 3.92
C ASP A 267 29.38 -0.78 4.40
N GLN A 268 28.77 -0.73 5.59
CA GLN A 268 27.93 -1.80 6.13
C GLN A 268 26.56 -1.80 5.44
N ASP A 269 26.03 -2.98 5.12
CA ASP A 269 24.68 -3.14 4.58
C ASP A 269 23.62 -2.84 5.66
N LYS A 270 23.40 -1.55 5.89
CA LYS A 270 22.44 -1.03 6.87
C LYS A 270 21.95 0.35 6.48
N THR A 271 20.79 0.72 7.02
CA THR A 271 20.26 2.08 7.01
C THR A 271 19.90 2.47 8.44
N ASP A 272 20.45 3.59 8.91
CA ASP A 272 20.16 4.14 10.23
C ASP A 272 20.24 5.67 10.21
N SER A 273 20.10 6.32 11.37
CA SER A 273 20.06 7.78 11.46
C SER A 273 21.36 8.51 11.02
N THR A 274 22.43 7.77 10.71
CA THR A 274 23.73 8.31 10.26
C THR A 274 23.94 8.20 8.74
N GLY A 275 23.13 7.39 8.04
CA GLY A 275 23.26 7.18 6.60
C GLY A 275 22.70 5.85 6.13
N SER A 276 23.06 5.46 4.91
CA SER A 276 22.60 4.21 4.29
C SER A 276 23.65 3.58 3.38
N HIS A 277 23.64 2.25 3.28
CA HIS A 277 24.31 1.54 2.19
C HIS A 277 23.74 1.91 0.82
N PHE A 278 22.48 2.36 0.75
CA PHE A 278 21.78 2.79 -0.47
C PHE A 278 21.68 4.32 -0.58
N ALA A 279 22.70 5.00 -0.05
CA ALA A 279 22.76 6.45 0.13
C ALA A 279 22.36 7.30 -1.10
N VAL A 280 22.73 6.90 -2.32
CA VAL A 280 22.41 7.68 -3.53
C VAL A 280 20.93 7.54 -3.86
N SER A 281 20.38 6.32 -3.89
CA SER A 281 18.94 6.09 -4.09
C SER A 281 18.11 6.90 -3.09
N HIS A 282 18.46 6.83 -1.80
CA HIS A 282 17.79 7.59 -0.75
C HIS A 282 17.91 9.11 -0.97
N THR A 283 19.10 9.61 -1.32
CA THR A 283 19.31 11.04 -1.59
C THR A 283 18.45 11.54 -2.75
N LEU A 284 18.40 10.79 -3.85
CA LEU A 284 17.62 11.16 -5.04
C LEU A 284 16.11 11.16 -4.71
N GLU A 285 15.64 10.11 -4.05
CA GLU A 285 14.21 9.96 -3.75
C GLU A 285 13.74 10.92 -2.65
N TYR A 286 14.56 11.22 -1.64
CA TYR A 286 14.22 12.26 -0.64
C TYR A 286 14.24 13.65 -1.25
N SER A 287 15.15 13.91 -2.19
CA SER A 287 15.15 15.17 -2.94
C SER A 287 13.86 15.34 -3.74
N PHE A 288 13.40 14.27 -4.40
CA PHE A 288 12.16 14.30 -5.16
C PHE A 288 10.92 14.43 -4.25
N SER A 289 10.89 13.69 -3.14
CA SER A 289 9.82 13.76 -2.15
C SER A 289 9.71 15.15 -1.51
N ALA A 290 10.84 15.76 -1.14
CA ALA A 290 10.91 17.13 -0.63
C ALA A 290 10.44 18.16 -1.66
N PHE A 291 10.75 17.97 -2.95
CA PHE A 291 10.20 18.82 -4.02
C PHE A 291 8.67 18.77 -4.03
N ALA A 292 8.08 17.58 -4.05
CA ALA A 292 6.63 17.44 -4.08
C ALA A 292 5.95 18.06 -2.84
N ALA A 293 6.52 17.84 -1.65
CA ALA A 293 6.07 18.48 -0.42
C ALA A 293 6.17 20.02 -0.49
N ALA A 294 7.25 20.56 -1.08
CA ALA A 294 7.40 22.00 -1.31
C ALA A 294 6.29 22.53 -2.22
N GLN A 295 6.00 21.84 -3.32
CA GLN A 295 4.95 22.25 -4.25
C GLN A 295 3.57 22.26 -3.60
N MET A 296 3.27 21.29 -2.72
CA MET A 296 2.05 21.29 -1.92
C MET A 296 2.03 22.47 -0.93
N ALA A 297 3.15 22.75 -0.25
CA ALA A 297 3.29 23.90 0.65
C ALA A 297 2.99 25.22 -0.06
N LYS A 298 3.56 25.40 -1.26
CA LYS A 298 3.36 26.57 -2.12
C LYS A 298 1.89 26.75 -2.49
N ALA A 299 1.23 25.67 -2.91
CA ALA A 299 -0.18 25.70 -3.28
C ALA A 299 -1.12 26.02 -2.10
N LEU A 300 -0.67 25.75 -0.86
CA LEU A 300 -1.39 26.08 0.37
C LEU A 300 -0.97 27.44 0.99
N GLY A 301 -0.11 28.21 0.31
CA GLY A 301 0.36 29.51 0.81
C GLY A 301 1.35 29.43 1.98
N LYS A 302 1.94 28.26 2.24
CA LYS A 302 2.90 28.03 3.35
C LYS A 302 4.33 28.32 2.91
N ASN A 303 4.64 29.62 2.71
CA ASN A 303 5.88 30.07 2.09
C ASN A 303 7.16 29.67 2.84
N ASP A 304 7.19 29.75 4.17
CA ASP A 304 8.37 29.35 4.95
C ASP A 304 8.68 27.86 4.81
N ASP A 305 7.64 27.03 4.83
CA ASP A 305 7.79 25.59 4.61
C ASP A 305 8.22 25.29 3.17
N TYR A 306 7.69 26.02 2.18
CA TYR A 306 8.14 25.92 0.79
C TYR A 306 9.65 26.19 0.67
N GLN A 307 10.14 27.30 1.22
CA GLN A 307 11.57 27.64 1.16
C GLN A 307 12.44 26.60 1.85
N LYS A 308 11.98 26.05 2.98
CA LYS A 308 12.69 24.98 3.69
C LYS A 308 12.74 23.70 2.85
N LEU A 309 11.60 23.22 2.36
CA LEU A 309 11.49 21.96 1.62
C LEU A 309 12.19 22.02 0.25
N ILE A 310 12.06 23.13 -0.49
CA ILE A 310 12.75 23.30 -1.78
C ILE A 310 14.28 23.37 -1.62
N SER A 311 14.78 23.78 -0.44
CA SER A 311 16.22 23.69 -0.15
C SER A 311 16.69 22.23 -0.10
N TYR A 312 15.88 21.32 0.44
CA TYR A 312 16.19 19.90 0.54
C TYR A 312 16.00 19.17 -0.80
N SER A 313 15.14 19.66 -1.69
CA SER A 313 14.99 19.09 -3.03
C SER A 313 16.23 19.24 -3.92
N ASN A 314 17.19 20.06 -3.53
CA ASN A 314 18.47 20.21 -4.22
C ASN A 314 19.52 19.18 -3.76
N GLY A 315 19.18 18.25 -2.86
CA GLY A 315 20.12 17.28 -2.29
C GLY A 315 20.81 16.38 -3.32
N TRP A 316 20.14 16.06 -4.42
CA TRP A 316 20.71 15.32 -5.55
C TRP A 316 22.02 15.94 -6.08
N LYS A 317 22.15 17.27 -6.03
CA LYS A 317 23.36 17.98 -6.48
C LYS A 317 24.59 17.61 -5.64
N SER A 318 24.39 17.25 -4.37
CA SER A 318 25.47 16.93 -3.44
C SER A 318 26.18 15.62 -3.78
N VAL A 319 25.48 14.70 -4.45
CA VAL A 319 25.97 13.37 -4.84
C VAL A 319 26.30 13.27 -6.34
N PHE A 320 26.05 14.31 -7.13
CA PHE A 320 26.52 14.37 -8.51
C PHE A 320 28.03 14.59 -8.56
N ASN A 321 28.79 13.66 -9.15
CA ASN A 321 30.21 13.84 -9.39
C ASN A 321 30.44 14.37 -10.81
N PRO A 322 30.95 15.60 -10.99
CA PRO A 322 31.14 16.19 -12.31
C PRO A 322 32.22 15.50 -13.15
N GLN A 323 33.18 14.80 -12.54
CA GLN A 323 34.24 14.10 -13.28
C GLN A 323 33.70 12.86 -14.00
N SER A 324 32.88 12.06 -13.31
CA SER A 324 32.24 10.88 -13.91
C SER A 324 30.93 11.22 -14.62
N LYS A 325 30.35 12.40 -14.34
CA LYS A 325 29.01 12.83 -14.76
C LYS A 325 27.90 11.88 -14.31
N LEU A 326 28.11 11.21 -13.19
CA LEU A 326 27.18 10.25 -12.60
C LEU A 326 26.92 10.61 -11.14
N MET A 327 25.81 10.11 -10.61
CA MET A 327 25.56 10.13 -9.17
C MET A 327 26.53 9.16 -8.50
N GLN A 328 27.13 9.56 -7.39
CA GLN A 328 28.14 8.77 -6.67
C GLN A 328 27.92 8.80 -5.16
N PRO A 329 28.09 7.65 -4.48
CA PRO A 329 27.96 7.60 -3.03
C PRO A 329 29.03 8.46 -2.36
N LYS A 330 28.62 9.18 -1.32
CA LYS A 330 29.44 10.17 -0.63
C LYS A 330 29.41 9.90 0.86
N LYS A 331 30.56 9.88 1.52
CA LYS A 331 30.68 9.69 2.97
C LYS A 331 30.24 10.94 3.73
N ALA A 332 30.09 10.82 5.04
CA ALA A 332 29.66 11.92 5.91
C ALA A 332 30.66 13.09 5.94
N ASP A 333 31.95 12.81 5.68
CA ASP A 333 33.02 13.81 5.55
C ASP A 333 33.01 14.58 4.21
N GLY A 334 32.08 14.25 3.30
CA GLY A 334 31.95 14.88 2.00
C GLY A 334 32.85 14.29 0.91
N THR A 335 33.58 13.21 1.17
CA THR A 335 34.37 12.53 0.14
C THR A 335 33.53 11.53 -0.65
N PHE A 336 33.73 11.44 -1.97
CA PHE A 336 33.17 10.33 -2.75
C PHE A 336 33.86 9.02 -2.39
N ILE A 337 33.13 7.91 -2.46
CA ILE A 337 33.69 6.59 -2.17
C ILE A 337 34.82 6.22 -3.14
N ASN A 338 35.80 5.45 -2.66
CA ASN A 338 36.87 4.92 -3.50
C ASN A 338 36.40 3.72 -4.34
N LYS A 339 37.19 3.36 -5.37
CA LYS A 339 36.92 2.19 -6.23
C LYS A 339 35.49 2.17 -6.78
N PHE A 340 34.98 3.32 -7.18
CA PHE A 340 33.63 3.43 -7.73
C PHE A 340 33.56 2.74 -9.10
N ASN A 341 32.62 1.81 -9.24
CA ASN A 341 32.27 1.19 -10.51
C ASN A 341 30.80 1.52 -10.83
N PRO A 342 30.50 2.25 -11.92
CA PRO A 342 29.14 2.67 -12.22
C PRO A 342 28.17 1.52 -12.51
N TYR A 343 28.69 0.33 -12.84
CA TYR A 343 27.90 -0.88 -13.08
C TYR A 343 27.74 -1.76 -11.84
N GLU A 344 28.42 -1.47 -10.74
CA GLU A 344 28.34 -2.24 -9.49
C GLU A 344 26.94 -2.05 -8.87
N PRO A 345 26.14 -3.12 -8.74
CA PRO A 345 24.83 -3.00 -8.13
C PRO A 345 24.94 -2.95 -6.61
N TRP A 346 23.89 -2.46 -5.94
CA TRP A 346 23.74 -2.50 -4.47
C TRP A 346 24.69 -1.61 -3.66
N ARG A 347 25.76 -1.06 -4.26
CA ARG A 347 26.71 -0.18 -3.56
C ARG A 347 26.33 1.29 -3.72
N GLY A 348 25.55 1.80 -2.77
CA GLY A 348 25.01 3.16 -2.82
C GLY A 348 23.69 3.28 -3.58
N PHE A 349 23.29 2.23 -4.30
CA PHE A 349 22.09 2.17 -5.12
C PHE A 349 21.27 0.94 -4.74
N GLN A 350 19.98 1.10 -4.45
CA GLN A 350 19.12 -0.02 -4.12
C GLN A 350 18.50 -0.63 -5.37
N GLU A 351 18.60 -1.95 -5.52
CA GLU A 351 18.05 -2.69 -6.67
C GLU A 351 18.54 -2.20 -8.04
N GLY A 352 19.71 -1.56 -8.08
CA GLY A 352 20.29 -1.03 -9.30
C GLY A 352 21.72 -0.53 -9.13
N ASN A 353 22.17 0.27 -10.11
CA ASN A 353 23.50 0.88 -10.16
C ASN A 353 23.44 2.35 -10.62
N ALA A 354 24.60 2.99 -10.75
CA ALA A 354 24.72 4.42 -11.08
C ALA A 354 24.32 4.79 -12.51
N VAL A 355 24.14 3.82 -13.41
CA VAL A 355 23.68 4.08 -14.78
C VAL A 355 22.15 4.05 -14.84
N GLN A 356 21.51 3.34 -13.92
CA GLN A 356 20.06 3.20 -13.84
C GLN A 356 19.39 4.33 -13.04
N TYR A 357 20.04 4.78 -11.96
CA TYR A 357 19.65 5.95 -11.15
C TYR A 357 20.33 7.22 -11.65
#